data_AF-A0A075WU63-F1
#
_entry.id   AF-A0A075WU63-F1
#
_cell.length_a   1.000
_cell.length_b   1.000
_cell.length_c   1.000
_cell.angle_alpha   90.00
_cell.angle_beta   90.00
_cell.angle_gamma   90.00
#
_symmetry.space_group_name_H-M   'P 1'
#
loop_
_entity.id
_entity.type
_entity.pdbx_description
1 polymer ?
#
loop_
_entity_poly.entity_id
_entity_poly.type
_entity_poly.pdbx_seq_one_letter_code
_entity_poly.pdbx_strand_id
1 'polypeptide(L)' 'MPLKYFIKRHNLYSTPEVGKVTISGGVVEYQQGMELSALLKKVDERLYQAKRSGKNKIVL' A
#
# COMPACT_ATOMS: atom_id res chain seq x y z
N MET A 1 -3.04 -6.03 22.77
CA MET A 1 -4.23 -6.51 22.02
C MET A 1 -3.85 -6.62 20.55
N PRO A 2 -3.88 -7.78 19.89
CA PRO A 2 -3.73 -7.81 18.43
C PRO A 2 -5.06 -7.40 17.80
N LEU A 3 -5.05 -6.35 16.98
CA LEU A 3 -6.17 -6.01 16.10
C LEU A 3 -6.42 -7.18 15.15
N LYS A 4 -7.49 -7.93 15.39
CA LYS A 4 -7.97 -8.98 14.47
C LYS A 4 -8.62 -8.32 13.25
N TYR A 5 -7.81 -7.83 12.31
CA TYR A 5 -8.32 -7.43 11.00
C TYR A 5 -8.72 -8.69 10.23
N PHE A 6 -10.02 -8.97 10.17
CA PHE A 6 -10.58 -10.03 9.34
C PHE A 6 -10.50 -9.58 7.88
N ILE A 7 -9.43 -9.97 7.17
CA ILE A 7 -9.32 -9.73 5.72
C ILE A 7 -10.35 -10.64 5.04
N LYS A 8 -11.50 -10.07 4.66
CA LYS A 8 -12.48 -10.76 3.84
C LYS A 8 -11.85 -11.01 2.47
N ARG A 9 -11.58 -12.28 2.13
CA ARG A 9 -11.18 -12.66 0.77
C ARG A 9 -12.32 -12.28 -0.18
N HIS A 10 -12.06 -11.33 -1.06
CA HIS A 10 -12.93 -11.07 -2.21
C HIS A 10 -12.65 -12.12 -3.29
N ASN A 11 -13.70 -12.47 -4.06
CA ASN A 11 -13.54 -13.33 -5.22
C ASN A 11 -12.55 -12.70 -6.20
N LEU A 12 -11.70 -13.53 -6.79
CA LEU A 12 -10.78 -13.09 -7.84
C LEU A 12 -11.59 -12.78 -9.10
N TYR A 13 -11.61 -11.50 -9.49
CA TYR A 13 -12.21 -11.08 -10.75
C TYR A 13 -11.16 -11.19 -11.86
N SER A 14 -11.44 -12.02 -12.86
CA SER A 14 -10.64 -12.03 -14.09
C SER A 14 -11.02 -10.81 -14.92
N THR A 15 -10.02 -10.08 -15.41
CA THR A 15 -10.19 -8.97 -16.36
C THR A 15 -9.41 -9.30 -17.63
N PRO A 16 -9.93 -10.19 -18.50
CA PRO A 16 -9.19 -10.75 -19.63
C PRO A 16 -8.64 -9.68 -20.59
N GLU A 17 -9.39 -8.60 -20.78
CA GLU A 17 -9.00 -7.48 -21.65
C GLU A 17 -7.87 -6.61 -21.06
N VAL A 18 -7.73 -6.59 -19.73
CA VAL A 18 -6.75 -5.73 -19.02
C VAL A 18 -5.39 -6.41 -18.87
N GLY A 19 -5.35 -7.74 -18.99
CA GLY A 19 -4.11 -8.52 -18.87
C GLY A 19 -3.55 -8.51 -17.44
N LYS A 20 -2.23 -8.34 -17.30
CA LYS A 20 -1.54 -8.41 -16.01
C LYS A 20 -1.58 -7.05 -15.28
N VAL A 21 -2.32 -7.00 -14.18
CA VAL A 21 -2.34 -5.84 -13.27
C VAL A 21 -1.42 -6.07 -12.10
N THR A 22 -0.67 -5.04 -11.71
CA THR A 22 0.19 -5.04 -10.52
C THR A 22 -0.12 -3.82 -9.66
N ILE A 23 0.11 -3.91 -8.36
CA ILE A 23 -0.02 -2.79 -7.43
C ILE A 23 1.34 -2.41 -6.84
N SER A 24 1.51 -1.14 -6.49
CA SER A 24 2.63 -0.67 -5.69
C SER A 24 2.09 0.16 -4.55
N GLY A 25 2.77 0.13 -3.40
CA GLY A 25 2.28 0.74 -2.17
C GLY A 25 3.41 1.25 -1.30
N GLY A 26 3.13 2.31 -0.54
CA GLY A 26 3.95 2.74 0.59
C GLY A 26 3.25 2.36 1.89
N VAL A 27 4.01 1.94 2.88
CA VAL A 27 3.51 1.64 4.23
C VAL A 27 4.36 2.40 5.23
N VAL A 28 3.71 3.04 6.20
CA VAL A 28 4.38 3.76 7.29
C VAL A 28 3.71 3.37 8.59
N GLU A 29 4.51 3.10 9.60
CA GLU A 29 4.01 2.96 10.95
C GLU A 29 3.69 4.34 11.53
N TYR A 30 2.46 4.47 12.05
CA TYR A 30 2.08 5.65 12.79
C TYR A 30 2.88 5.75 14.08
N GLN A 31 3.44 6.93 14.34
CA GLN A 31 4.15 7.24 15.57
C GLN A 31 3.26 8.17 16.41
N GLN A 32 3.18 7.93 17.72
CA GLN A 32 2.33 8.74 18.59
C GLN A 32 2.73 10.21 18.54
N GLY A 33 1.75 11.09 18.35
CA GLY A 33 1.98 12.53 18.18
C GLY A 33 2.39 12.94 16.77
N MET A 34 2.47 12.02 15.80
CA MET A 34 2.66 12.37 14.40
C MET A 34 1.41 13.02 13.84
N GLU A 35 1.58 14.17 13.19
CA GLU A 35 0.51 14.81 12.42
C GLU A 35 0.07 13.93 11.25
N LEU A 36 -1.24 13.88 11.00
CA LEU A 36 -1.80 13.07 9.92
C LEU A 36 -1.22 13.46 8.54
N SER A 37 -1.01 14.75 8.31
CA SER A 37 -0.40 15.26 7.07
C SER A 37 1.03 14.74 6.88
N ALA A 38 1.81 14.65 7.96
CA ALA A 38 3.17 14.11 7.94
C ALA A 38 3.16 12.59 7.70
N LEU A 39 2.21 11.87 8.30
CA LEU A 39 2.00 10.44 8.04
C LEU A 39 1.70 10.19 6.56
N LEU A 40 0.70 10.88 6.01
CA LEU A 40 0.27 10.72 4.62
C LEU A 40 1.39 11.08 3.64
N LYS A 41 2.15 12.15 3.91
CA LYS A 41 3.31 12.53 3.11
C LYS A 41 4.35 11.40 3.06
N LYS A 42 4.70 10.82 4.22
CA LYS A 42 5.66 9.70 4.28
C LYS A 42 5.16 8.44 3.57
N VAL A 43 3.85 8.16 3.64
CA VAL A 43 3.22 7.04 2.92
C VAL A 43 3.34 7.26 1.41
N ASP A 44 3.05 8.47 0.93
CA ASP A 44 3.14 8.82 -0.48
C ASP A 44 4.58 8.78 -1.01
N GLU A 45 5.54 9.30 -0.25
CA GLU A 45 6.97 9.22 -0.58
C GLU A 45 7.42 7.77 -0.83
N ARG A 46 6.98 6.84 0.02
CA ARG A 46 7.28 5.40 -0.14
C ARG A 46 6.55 4.77 -1.32
N LEU A 47 5.31 5.15 -1.58
CA LEU A 47 4.60 4.75 -2.79
C LEU A 47 5.38 5.18 -4.04
N TYR A 48 5.87 6.42 -4.07
CA TYR A 48 6.68 6.91 -5.18
C TYR A 48 8.03 6.18 -5.28
N GLN A 49 8.68 5.86 -4.17
CA GLN A 49 9.88 5.02 -4.17
C GLN A 49 9.58 3.64 -4.76
N ALA A 50 8.45 3.01 -4.41
CA ALA A 50 8.02 1.74 -4.97
C ALA A 50 7.84 1.84 -6.49
N LYS A 51 7.16 2.89 -6.97
CA LYS A 51 6.92 3.13 -8.39
C LYS A 51 8.21 3.39 -9.17
N ARG A 52 9.17 4.11 -8.59
CA ARG A 52 10.43 4.50 -9.24
C ARG A 52 11.46 3.37 -9.26
N SER A 53 11.47 2.51 -8.24
CA SER A 53 12.46 1.43 -8.10
C SER A 53 12.06 0.12 -8.80
N GLY A 54 11.11 0.14 -9.73
CA GLY A 54 10.71 -1.03 -10.53
C GLY A 54 9.24 -1.44 -10.44
N LYS A 55 8.39 -0.72 -9.68
CA LYS A 55 6.95 -1.01 -9.50
C LYS A 55 6.72 -2.40 -8.89
N ASN A 56 5.47 -2.87 -8.92
CA ASN A 56 4.99 -4.16 -8.38
C ASN A 56 5.58 -4.52 -7.01
N LYS A 57 5.68 -3.54 -6.09
CA LYS A 57 6.30 -3.72 -4.78
C LYS A 57 5.70 -2.82 -3.72
N ILE A 58 5.90 -3.22 -2.48
CA ILE A 58 5.55 -2.44 -1.29
C ILE A 58 6.85 -1.94 -0.65
N VAL A 59 6.89 -0.67 -0.27
CA VAL A 59 8.03 -0.05 0.43
C VAL A 59 7.59 0.34 1.84
N LEU A 60 8.39 -0.09 2.83
CA LEU A 60 8.21 0.17 4.26
C LEU A 60 9.00 1.38 4.74
#